data_AF-A0A8J5LDM8-F1
#
_entry.id   AF-A0A8J5LDM8-F1
#
_cell.length_a   1.000
_cell.length_b   1.000
_cell.length_c   1.000
_cell.angle_alpha   90.00
_cell.angle_beta   90.00
_cell.angle_gamma   90.00
#
_symmetry.space_group_name_H-M   'P 1'
#
loop_
_entity.id
_entity.type
_entity.pdbx_description
1 polymer ?
#
loop_
_entity_poly.entity_id
_entity_poly.type
_entity_poly.pdbx_seq_one_letter_code
_entity_poly.pdbx_strand_id
1 'polypeptide(L)'
;MGAQHSTRPHNLAVADAGAGGGDGHAHLPCLVKLMSYKEAYRLNPELEIFDSTLPQCTCRAIPTLTNGIQVHSLSLDSLREITGCLLKMNQEVVKVILDCKHDVWKNTELFDLVEDYFCTTLKKCLTKARDNQLILQVALQRFTEEEEDHKGDNARNSHTLTELRCFKSARDPFMEEFFKAFRSIHHQQLQMPDKM
;
A
#
# COMPACT_ATOMS: atom_id res chain seq x y z
N MET A 1 -44.33 49.44 28.12
CA MET A 1 -43.66 50.66 28.61
C MET A 1 -42.30 50.21 29.13
N GLY A 2 -41.14 50.44 28.53
CA GLY A 2 -40.68 51.51 27.65
C GLY A 2 -39.51 52.20 28.34
N ALA A 3 -38.27 51.95 27.90
CA ALA A 3 -37.15 52.90 27.89
C ALA A 3 -35.89 52.25 27.31
N GLN A 4 -35.40 52.86 26.23
CA GLN A 4 -34.14 52.61 25.56
C GLN A 4 -33.03 53.54 26.10
N HIS A 5 -31.81 53.28 25.63
CA HIS A 5 -30.64 54.16 25.50
C HIS A 5 -29.58 54.09 26.61
N SER A 6 -28.36 53.66 26.24
CA SER A 6 -27.26 54.62 26.10
C SER A 6 -26.12 54.03 25.27
N THR A 7 -25.47 54.91 24.52
CA THR A 7 -24.57 54.65 23.40
C THR A 7 -23.13 54.94 23.78
N ARG A 8 -22.19 54.25 23.10
CA ARG A 8 -20.86 54.74 22.66
C ARG A 8 -19.63 54.53 23.59
N PRO A 9 -18.39 54.67 23.07
CA PRO A 9 -17.41 53.57 22.98
C PRO A 9 -16.08 53.89 23.70
N HIS A 10 -15.15 52.95 23.78
CA HIS A 10 -13.76 53.27 24.11
C HIS A 10 -12.78 52.50 23.20
N ASN A 11 -12.20 53.26 22.25
CA ASN A 11 -10.86 53.02 21.74
C ASN A 11 -9.88 53.74 22.68
N LEU A 12 -8.82 53.05 23.10
CA LEU A 12 -7.52 53.57 23.55
C LEU A 12 -6.59 52.35 23.57
N ALA A 13 -5.72 52.18 22.57
CA ALA A 13 -4.41 52.82 22.44
C ALA A 13 -3.29 51.84 22.84
N VAL A 14 -2.51 51.49 21.82
CA VAL A 14 -1.09 51.13 21.79
C VAL A 14 -0.37 51.21 23.14
N ALA A 15 0.20 50.07 23.56
CA ALA A 15 1.37 50.03 24.41
C ALA A 15 2.46 49.24 23.67
N ASP A 16 3.38 49.99 23.08
CA ASP A 16 4.74 49.53 22.77
C ASP A 16 5.50 49.44 24.09
N ALA A 17 6.06 48.27 24.38
CA ALA A 17 7.11 48.11 25.38
C ALA A 17 7.82 46.76 25.20
N GLY A 18 9.07 46.84 24.72
CA GLY A 18 10.17 46.15 25.38
C GLY A 18 10.56 44.80 24.80
N ALA A 19 11.66 44.83 24.05
CA ALA A 19 12.49 43.70 23.70
C ALA A 19 12.86 42.82 24.91
N GLY A 20 12.67 41.52 24.77
CA GLY A 20 13.23 40.48 25.64
C GLY A 20 13.53 39.26 24.77
N GLY A 21 14.81 39.03 24.51
CA GLY A 21 15.30 38.02 23.59
C GLY A 21 15.11 36.58 24.08
N GLY A 22 15.26 35.67 23.12
CA GLY A 22 15.48 34.25 23.35
C GLY A 22 14.22 33.40 23.22
N ASP A 23 13.99 32.84 22.03
CA ASP A 23 14.12 31.39 21.82
C ASP A 23 13.86 31.04 20.34
N GLY A 24 14.87 31.28 19.49
CA GLY A 24 14.81 30.96 18.06
C GLY A 24 14.98 29.47 17.74
N HIS A 25 15.06 28.59 18.74
CA HIS A 25 15.52 27.22 18.53
C HIS A 25 14.40 26.15 18.54
N ALA A 26 13.21 26.46 19.05
CA ALA A 26 12.06 25.56 19.05
C ALA A 26 11.15 25.69 17.81
N HIS A 27 11.23 26.82 17.09
CA HIS A 27 10.32 27.12 15.97
C HIS A 27 10.83 26.60 14.60
N LEU A 28 12.14 26.36 14.49
CA LEU A 28 12.81 25.95 13.25
C LEU A 28 12.43 24.52 12.80
N PRO A 29 12.35 23.50 13.70
CA PRO A 29 11.95 22.15 13.30
C PRO A 29 10.47 22.06 12.91
N CYS A 30 9.61 22.87 13.54
CA CYS A 30 8.18 22.93 13.26
C CYS A 30 7.91 23.55 11.88
N LEU A 31 8.61 24.66 11.56
CA LEU A 31 8.54 25.29 10.24
C LEU A 31 9.02 24.37 9.13
N VAL A 32 10.12 23.63 9.34
CA VAL A 32 10.63 22.68 8.35
C VAL A 32 9.61 21.56 8.08
N LYS A 33 8.96 21.04 9.13
CA LYS A 33 7.92 20.01 8.99
C LYS A 33 6.68 20.54 8.28
N LEU A 34 6.31 21.80 8.55
CA LEU A 34 5.17 22.46 7.90
C LEU A 34 5.45 22.73 6.41
N MET A 35 6.67 23.13 6.06
CA MET A 35 7.10 23.32 4.67
C MET A 35 7.17 21.98 3.92
N SER A 36 7.69 20.92 4.56
CA SER A 36 7.68 19.56 3.99
C SER A 36 6.27 19.04 3.74
N TYR A 37 5.34 19.22 4.70
CA TYR A 37 3.93 18.89 4.52
C TYR A 37 3.29 19.70 3.39
N LYS A 38 3.58 21.00 3.30
CA LYS A 38 3.06 21.89 2.26
C LYS A 38 3.57 21.52 0.86
N GLU A 39 4.81 21.07 0.74
CA GLU A 39 5.33 20.58 -0.55
C GLU A 39 4.71 19.23 -0.92
N ALA A 40 4.47 18.32 0.04
CA ALA A 40 3.72 17.09 -0.21
C ALA A 40 2.29 17.37 -0.72
N TYR A 41 1.67 18.45 -0.24
CA TYR A 41 0.37 18.94 -0.70
C TYR A 41 0.38 19.37 -2.18
N ARG A 42 1.47 20.03 -2.61
CA ARG A 42 1.61 20.53 -4.01
C ARG A 42 1.80 19.41 -5.02
N LEU A 43 2.33 18.27 -4.57
CA LEU A 43 2.61 17.11 -5.41
C LEU A 43 1.41 16.14 -5.49
N ASN A 44 0.41 16.29 -4.63
CA ASN A 44 -0.71 15.35 -4.50
C ASN A 44 -2.08 16.09 -4.54
N PRO A 45 -2.64 16.33 -5.74
CA PRO A 45 -3.93 16.99 -5.91
C PRO A 45 -5.08 16.29 -5.17
N GLU A 46 -5.09 14.95 -5.13
CA GLU A 46 -6.11 14.19 -4.40
C GLU A 46 -5.97 14.35 -2.87
N LEU A 47 -4.76 14.56 -2.36
CA LEU A 47 -4.54 14.88 -0.94
C LEU A 47 -5.08 16.27 -0.60
N GLU A 48 -4.94 17.23 -1.52
CA GLU A 48 -5.52 18.57 -1.37
C GLU A 48 -7.06 18.54 -1.37
N ILE A 49 -7.65 17.73 -2.24
CA ILE A 49 -9.10 17.54 -2.29
C ILE A 49 -9.59 16.87 -1.00
N PHE A 50 -8.86 15.88 -0.49
CA PHE A 50 -9.17 15.24 0.78
C PHE A 50 -9.10 16.21 1.97
N ASP A 51 -8.00 16.96 2.10
CA ASP A 51 -7.76 17.87 3.22
C ASP A 51 -8.70 19.08 3.21
N SER A 52 -9.18 19.51 2.04
CA SER A 52 -10.24 20.53 1.95
C SER A 52 -11.65 19.97 2.20
N THR A 53 -11.88 18.71 1.82
CA THR A 53 -13.18 18.02 2.01
C THR A 53 -13.42 17.67 3.48
N LEU A 54 -12.37 17.33 4.23
CA LEU A 54 -12.46 16.92 5.63
C LEU A 54 -13.05 18.02 6.54
N PRO A 55 -12.53 19.27 6.57
CA PRO A 55 -13.13 20.37 7.30
C PRO A 55 -14.54 20.70 6.81
N GLN A 56 -14.77 20.65 5.48
CA GLN A 56 -16.08 20.94 4.91
C GLN A 56 -17.15 19.95 5.41
N CYS A 57 -16.86 18.64 5.36
CA CYS A 57 -17.74 17.60 5.88
C CYS A 57 -17.94 17.71 7.39
N THR A 58 -16.87 18.02 8.14
CA THR A 58 -16.90 18.19 9.59
C THR A 58 -17.79 19.36 10.02
N CYS A 59 -17.61 20.53 9.40
CA CYS A 59 -18.42 21.73 9.63
C CYS A 59 -19.88 21.54 9.24
N ARG A 60 -20.19 20.63 8.31
CA ARG A 60 -21.55 20.31 7.90
C ARG A 60 -22.22 19.29 8.83
N ALA A 61 -21.49 18.25 9.25
CA ALA A 61 -22.03 17.17 10.07
C ALA A 61 -22.20 17.55 11.56
N ILE A 62 -21.26 18.29 12.16
CA ILE A 62 -21.27 18.60 13.61
C ILE A 62 -22.48 19.45 14.03
N PRO A 63 -22.83 20.55 13.34
CA PRO A 63 -24.00 21.33 13.71
C PRO A 63 -25.29 20.53 13.54
N THR A 64 -25.34 19.66 12.53
CA THR A 64 -26.50 18.80 12.26
C THR A 64 -26.71 17.77 13.37
N LEU A 65 -25.63 17.25 13.95
CA LEU A 65 -25.66 16.44 15.17
C LEU A 65 -26.10 17.23 16.40
N THR A 66 -25.71 18.49 16.52
CA THR A 66 -26.00 19.32 17.70
C THR A 66 -27.44 19.85 17.70
N ASN A 67 -27.96 20.20 16.52
CA ASN A 67 -29.32 20.73 16.34
C ASN A 67 -30.38 19.62 16.17
N GLY A 68 -29.98 18.41 15.77
CA GLY A 68 -30.87 17.27 15.54
C GLY A 68 -31.25 16.47 16.79
N ILE A 69 -30.72 16.84 17.97
CA ILE A 69 -31.05 16.19 19.24
C ILE A 69 -32.34 16.80 19.80
N GLN A 70 -33.47 16.29 19.35
CA GLN A 70 -34.73 16.39 20.11
C GLN A 70 -35.05 15.02 20.70
N VAL A 71 -34.73 14.89 21.98
CA VAL A 71 -35.33 13.95 22.97
C VAL A 71 -35.63 12.54 22.42
N HIS A 72 -34.63 11.85 21.87
CA HIS A 72 -34.57 10.39 21.59
C HIS A 72 -34.47 9.92 20.12
N SER A 73 -34.37 10.80 19.11
CA SER A 73 -33.98 10.34 17.76
C SER A 73 -33.33 11.45 16.91
N LEU A 74 -32.45 11.03 15.99
CA LEU A 74 -31.92 11.89 14.93
C LEU A 74 -32.99 12.07 13.85
N SER A 75 -33.14 13.28 13.31
CA SER A 75 -34.01 13.48 12.14
C SER A 75 -33.47 12.73 10.92
N LEU A 76 -34.37 12.32 10.01
CA LEU A 76 -33.99 11.68 8.75
C LEU A 76 -33.05 12.57 7.91
N ASP A 77 -33.22 13.89 7.98
CA ASP A 77 -32.32 14.85 7.33
C ASP A 77 -30.92 14.82 7.95
N SER A 78 -30.82 14.73 9.28
CA SER A 78 -29.55 14.63 9.99
C SER A 78 -28.84 13.32 9.65
N LEU A 79 -29.58 12.22 9.63
CA LEU A 79 -29.04 10.90 9.26
C LEU A 79 -28.55 10.89 7.81
N ARG A 80 -29.31 11.46 6.88
CA ARG A 80 -28.92 11.60 5.46
C ARG A 80 -27.64 12.42 5.32
N GLU A 81 -27.56 13.54 6.03
CA GLU A 81 -26.43 14.46 5.98
C GLU A 81 -25.13 13.81 6.48
N ILE A 82 -25.19 13.15 7.65
CA ILE A 82 -24.04 12.44 8.23
C ILE A 82 -23.61 11.28 7.33
N THR A 83 -24.56 10.49 6.84
CA THR A 83 -24.26 9.36 5.94
C THR A 83 -23.63 9.86 4.64
N GLY A 84 -24.10 10.99 4.11
CA GLY A 84 -23.53 11.65 2.93
C GLY A 84 -22.11 12.17 3.17
N CYS A 85 -21.85 12.81 4.31
CA CYS A 85 -20.50 13.23 4.71
C CYS A 85 -19.55 12.04 4.86
N LEU A 86 -19.98 10.96 5.51
CA LEU A 86 -19.17 9.75 5.70
C LEU A 86 -18.83 9.10 4.36
N LEU A 87 -19.81 8.95 3.47
CA LEU A 87 -19.59 8.35 2.15
C LEU A 87 -18.64 9.20 1.29
N LYS A 88 -18.80 10.53 1.30
CA LYS A 88 -17.91 11.46 0.60
C LYS A 88 -16.47 11.34 1.13
N MET A 89 -16.29 11.34 2.44
CA MET A 89 -14.98 11.16 3.07
C MET A 89 -14.33 9.82 2.68
N ASN A 90 -15.09 8.72 2.77
CA ASN A 90 -14.58 7.41 2.41
C ASN A 90 -14.16 7.34 0.94
N GLN A 91 -14.89 8.00 0.05
CA GLN A 91 -14.54 8.07 -1.36
C GLN A 91 -13.22 8.83 -1.59
N GLU A 92 -13.00 9.96 -0.91
CA GLU A 92 -11.74 10.70 -1.02
C GLU A 92 -10.55 9.94 -0.39
N VAL A 93 -10.74 9.22 0.72
CA VAL A 93 -9.70 8.33 1.29
C VAL A 93 -9.27 7.26 0.28
N VAL A 94 -10.23 6.62 -0.38
CA VAL A 94 -9.94 5.57 -1.38
C VAL A 94 -9.13 6.13 -2.54
N LYS A 95 -9.44 7.34 -3.02
CA LYS A 95 -8.66 8.00 -4.09
C LYS A 95 -7.22 8.25 -3.66
N VAL A 96 -7.00 8.85 -2.50
CA VAL A 96 -5.64 9.10 -1.98
C VAL A 96 -4.86 7.79 -1.86
N ILE A 97 -5.47 6.71 -1.33
CA ILE A 97 -4.82 5.41 -1.23
C ILE A 97 -4.46 4.83 -2.61
N LEU A 98 -5.35 4.94 -3.59
CA LEU A 98 -5.13 4.42 -4.94
C LEU A 98 -4.05 5.21 -5.69
N ASP A 99 -4.01 6.54 -5.51
CA ASP A 99 -2.97 7.39 -6.08
C ASP A 99 -1.60 7.09 -5.47
N CYS A 100 -1.52 6.93 -4.15
CA CYS A 100 -0.28 6.47 -3.50
C CYS A 100 0.17 5.11 -4.04
N LYS A 101 -0.75 4.18 -4.31
CA LYS A 101 -0.39 2.90 -4.95
C LYS A 101 0.14 3.10 -6.36
N HIS A 102 -0.47 3.97 -7.16
CA HIS A 102 -0.02 4.24 -8.53
C HIS A 102 1.38 4.90 -8.54
N ASP A 103 1.68 5.76 -7.58
CA ASP A 103 3.00 6.38 -7.44
C ASP A 103 4.11 5.38 -7.08
N VAL A 104 3.81 4.35 -6.27
CA VAL A 104 4.75 3.23 -6.03
C VAL A 104 5.12 2.52 -7.35
N TRP A 105 4.16 2.35 -8.27
CA TRP A 105 4.40 1.72 -9.57
C TRP A 105 5.05 2.65 -10.61
N LYS A 106 5.07 3.98 -10.39
CA LYS A 106 5.81 4.93 -11.25
C LYS A 106 7.31 4.89 -11.00
N ASN A 107 7.76 4.34 -9.87
CA ASN A 107 9.18 4.17 -9.60
C ASN A 107 9.73 3.11 -10.55
N THR A 108 10.35 3.57 -11.64
CA THR A 108 10.88 2.72 -12.71
C THR A 108 11.92 1.75 -12.18
N GLU A 109 12.73 2.16 -11.19
CA GLU A 109 13.71 1.27 -10.54
C GLU A 109 13.02 0.15 -9.74
N LEU A 110 11.89 0.43 -9.08
CA LEU A 110 11.10 -0.60 -8.39
C LEU A 110 10.34 -1.50 -9.38
N PHE A 111 9.82 -0.92 -10.46
CA PHE A 111 9.17 -1.68 -11.53
C PHE A 111 10.16 -2.62 -12.20
N ASP A 112 11.32 -2.13 -12.63
CA ASP A 112 12.40 -2.91 -13.23
C ASP A 112 12.88 -4.00 -12.26
N LEU A 113 12.99 -3.69 -10.95
CA LEU A 113 13.36 -4.66 -9.92
C LEU A 113 12.32 -5.78 -9.77
N VAL A 114 11.03 -5.45 -9.80
CA VAL A 114 9.94 -6.42 -9.74
C VAL A 114 9.86 -7.23 -11.04
N GLU A 115 10.04 -6.59 -12.19
CA GLU A 115 10.04 -7.24 -13.50
C GLU A 115 11.22 -8.22 -13.63
N ASP A 116 12.46 -7.80 -13.33
CA ASP A 116 13.63 -8.69 -13.37
C ASP A 116 13.45 -9.90 -12.45
N TYR A 117 12.83 -9.71 -11.29
CA TYR A 117 12.59 -10.79 -10.34
C TYR A 117 11.45 -11.73 -10.74
N PHE A 118 10.23 -11.19 -10.87
CA PHE A 118 9.02 -11.98 -11.12
C PHE A 118 8.96 -12.48 -12.56
N CYS A 119 9.42 -11.72 -13.55
CA CYS A 119 9.29 -12.13 -14.94
C CYS A 119 10.43 -13.03 -15.42
N THR A 120 11.65 -12.91 -14.86
CA THR A 120 12.80 -13.72 -15.36
C THR A 120 13.18 -14.87 -14.44
N THR A 121 13.30 -14.64 -13.13
CA THR A 121 13.79 -15.66 -12.19
C THR A 121 12.72 -16.69 -11.91
N LEU A 122 11.50 -16.24 -11.58
CA LEU A 122 10.36 -17.13 -11.37
C LEU A 122 10.01 -17.91 -12.64
N LYS A 123 10.09 -17.28 -13.83
CA LYS A 123 9.89 -17.97 -15.12
C LYS A 123 10.88 -19.12 -15.31
N LYS A 124 12.17 -18.92 -15.00
CA LYS A 124 13.18 -20.00 -15.06
C LYS A 124 12.85 -21.13 -14.09
N CYS A 125 12.42 -20.82 -12.86
CA CYS A 125 12.00 -21.83 -11.89
C CYS A 125 10.79 -22.63 -12.38
N LEU A 126 9.78 -21.96 -12.95
CA LEU A 126 8.60 -22.62 -13.52
C LEU A 126 8.96 -23.50 -14.73
N THR A 127 9.88 -23.06 -15.59
CA THR A 127 10.40 -23.89 -16.68
C THR A 127 11.09 -25.15 -16.14
N LYS A 128 12.00 -25.00 -15.16
CA LYS A 128 12.66 -26.15 -14.51
C LYS A 128 11.65 -27.09 -13.86
N ALA A 129 10.63 -26.57 -13.18
CA ALA A 129 9.58 -27.38 -12.56
C ALA A 129 8.78 -28.17 -13.61
N ARG A 130 8.45 -27.53 -14.74
CA ARG A 130 7.77 -28.18 -15.87
C ARG A 130 8.63 -29.29 -16.48
N ASP A 131 9.91 -29.03 -16.68
CA ASP A 131 10.84 -30.01 -17.26
C ASP A 131 11.02 -31.21 -16.31
N ASN A 132 11.13 -30.95 -15.01
CA ASN A 132 11.19 -32.01 -13.99
C ASN A 132 9.90 -32.84 -13.96
N GLN A 133 8.73 -32.20 -14.11
CA GLN A 133 7.45 -32.91 -14.22
C GLN A 133 7.40 -33.81 -15.46
N LEU A 134 7.96 -33.38 -16.58
CA LEU A 134 8.03 -34.19 -17.80
C LEU A 134 8.86 -35.47 -17.57
N ILE A 135 9.98 -35.39 -16.84
CA ILE A 135 10.78 -36.57 -16.48
C ILE A 135 9.94 -37.57 -15.67
N LEU A 136 9.12 -37.09 -14.73
CA LEU A 136 8.21 -37.95 -13.96
C LEU A 136 7.14 -38.61 -14.85
N GLN A 137 6.57 -37.88 -15.80
CA GLN A 137 5.60 -38.43 -16.73
C GLN A 137 6.22 -39.52 -17.62
N VAL A 138 7.45 -39.32 -18.10
CA VAL A 138 8.19 -40.33 -18.86
C VAL A 138 8.48 -41.55 -17.99
N ALA A 139 8.91 -41.36 -16.74
CA ALA A 139 9.13 -42.47 -15.80
C ALA A 139 7.85 -43.29 -15.58
N LEU A 140 6.71 -42.63 -15.40
CA LEU A 140 5.41 -43.31 -15.24
C LEU A 140 5.01 -44.08 -16.50
N GLN A 141 5.22 -43.51 -17.68
CA GLN A 141 4.94 -44.20 -18.93
C GLN A 141 5.81 -45.45 -19.08
N ARG A 142 7.12 -45.35 -18.80
CA ARG A 142 8.04 -46.48 -18.86
C ARG A 142 7.67 -47.57 -17.87
N PHE A 143 7.20 -47.18 -16.69
CA PHE A 143 6.73 -48.13 -15.68
C PHE A 143 5.56 -48.97 -16.20
N THR A 144 4.55 -48.33 -16.80
CA THR A 144 3.41 -49.03 -17.40
C THR A 144 3.84 -49.96 -18.55
N GLU A 145 4.72 -49.48 -19.44
CA GLU A 145 5.26 -50.28 -20.55
C GLU A 145 6.05 -51.51 -20.05
N GLU A 146 6.84 -51.36 -18.98
CA GLU A 146 7.62 -52.42 -18.35
C GLU A 146 6.77 -53.42 -17.54
N GLU A 147 5.58 -53.03 -17.07
CA GLU A 147 4.62 -53.95 -16.44
C GLU A 147 3.92 -54.85 -17.47
N GLU A 148 3.61 -54.32 -18.66
CA GLU A 148 2.97 -55.09 -19.74
C GLU A 148 3.95 -56.02 -20.47
N ASP A 149 5.23 -55.66 -20.56
CA ASP A 149 6.28 -56.48 -21.17
C ASP A 149 6.81 -57.49 -20.13
N HIS A 150 6.24 -58.71 -20.07
CA HIS A 150 6.58 -59.80 -19.14
C HIS A 150 8.03 -60.35 -19.26
N LYS A 151 9.05 -59.51 -19.23
CA LYS A 151 10.46 -59.91 -19.16
C LYS A 151 10.84 -60.27 -17.73
N GLY A 152 11.61 -61.35 -17.61
CA GLY A 152 12.02 -61.97 -16.36
C GLY A 152 12.68 -61.01 -15.36
N ASP A 153 12.61 -61.43 -14.10
CA ASP A 153 12.66 -60.65 -12.85
C ASP A 153 13.85 -59.70 -12.63
N ASN A 154 14.93 -59.80 -13.41
CA ASN A 154 16.21 -59.12 -13.10
C ASN A 154 16.41 -57.76 -13.79
N ALA A 155 15.56 -57.37 -14.76
CA ALA A 155 15.66 -56.11 -15.50
C ALA A 155 14.39 -55.23 -15.41
N ARG A 156 13.41 -55.65 -14.60
CA ARG A 156 12.17 -54.91 -14.37
C ARG A 156 12.49 -53.52 -13.83
N ASN A 157 11.81 -52.50 -14.38
CA ASN A 157 11.92 -51.10 -13.97
C ASN A 157 13.28 -50.44 -14.25
N SER A 158 14.15 -51.06 -15.06
CA SER A 158 15.49 -50.50 -15.32
C SER A 158 15.43 -49.14 -16.03
N HIS A 159 14.48 -48.97 -16.95
CA HIS A 159 14.25 -47.70 -17.64
C HIS A 159 13.58 -46.69 -16.71
N THR A 160 12.55 -47.12 -15.97
CA THR A 160 11.89 -46.28 -14.94
C THR A 160 12.88 -45.73 -13.91
N LEU A 161 13.76 -46.59 -13.35
CA LEU A 161 14.76 -46.18 -12.36
C LEU A 161 15.80 -45.22 -12.94
N THR A 162 16.08 -45.30 -14.24
CA THR A 162 16.98 -44.37 -14.92
C THR A 162 16.37 -42.97 -14.98
N GLU A 163 15.11 -42.86 -15.39
CA GLU A 163 14.40 -41.58 -15.43
C GLU A 163 14.22 -40.97 -14.03
N LEU A 164 13.91 -41.78 -13.02
CA LEU A 164 13.83 -41.31 -11.63
C LEU A 164 15.17 -40.83 -11.08
N ARG A 165 16.30 -41.40 -11.54
CA ARG A 165 17.64 -40.91 -11.21
C ARG A 165 17.94 -39.58 -11.90
N CYS A 166 17.48 -39.39 -13.13
CA CYS A 166 17.51 -38.10 -13.82
C CYS A 166 16.70 -37.04 -13.05
N PHE A 167 15.48 -37.36 -12.63
CA PHE A 167 14.64 -36.46 -11.82
C PHE A 167 15.31 -36.08 -10.50
N LYS A 168 15.87 -37.07 -9.78
CA LYS A 168 16.60 -36.82 -8.53
C LYS A 168 17.81 -35.90 -8.73
N SER A 169 18.46 -35.98 -9.89
CA SER A 169 19.62 -35.16 -10.24
C SER A 169 19.24 -33.75 -10.70
N ALA A 170 18.02 -33.56 -11.21
CA ALA A 170 17.52 -32.28 -11.72
C ALA A 170 17.33 -31.20 -10.63
N ARG A 171 17.49 -31.57 -9.34
CA ARG A 171 17.46 -30.70 -8.16
C ARG A 171 16.13 -29.93 -8.01
N ASP A 172 15.95 -29.25 -6.88
CA ASP A 172 14.72 -28.49 -6.62
C ASP A 172 14.65 -27.26 -7.56
N PRO A 173 13.53 -27.07 -8.30
CA PRO A 173 13.39 -26.00 -9.28
C PRO A 173 13.30 -24.59 -8.66
N PHE A 174 13.04 -24.47 -7.36
CA PHE A 174 12.94 -23.25 -6.58
C PHE A 174 14.10 -23.09 -5.56
N MET A 175 15.22 -23.81 -5.75
CA MET A 175 16.34 -23.78 -4.79
C MET A 175 17.19 -22.50 -4.88
N GLU A 176 18.33 -22.53 -4.16
CA GLU A 176 19.37 -21.53 -3.90
C GLU A 176 19.36 -20.23 -4.74
N GLU A 177 19.31 -20.32 -6.08
CA GLU A 177 19.25 -19.14 -6.97
C GLU A 177 18.00 -18.28 -6.75
N PHE A 178 16.82 -18.91 -6.62
CA PHE A 178 15.55 -18.21 -6.37
C PHE A 178 15.58 -17.49 -5.03
N PHE A 179 15.95 -18.20 -3.95
CA PHE A 179 16.02 -17.61 -2.61
C PHE A 179 17.15 -16.60 -2.45
N LYS A 180 18.25 -16.73 -3.22
CA LYS A 180 19.33 -15.74 -3.26
C LYS A 180 18.87 -14.47 -3.96
N ALA A 181 18.22 -14.59 -5.12
CA ALA A 181 17.62 -13.46 -5.81
C ALA A 181 16.56 -12.77 -4.94
N PHE A 182 15.64 -13.53 -4.35
CA PHE A 182 14.60 -13.01 -3.46
C PHE A 182 15.18 -12.16 -2.32
N ARG A 183 16.18 -12.71 -1.61
CA ARG A 183 16.82 -12.02 -0.49
C ARG A 183 17.57 -10.77 -0.94
N SER A 184 18.25 -10.83 -2.09
CA SER A 184 18.94 -9.68 -2.67
C SER A 184 17.97 -8.54 -2.97
N ILE A 185 16.83 -8.86 -3.55
CA ILE A 185 15.81 -7.89 -3.94
C ILE A 185 15.06 -7.35 -2.74
N HIS A 186 14.70 -8.21 -1.78
CA HIS A 186 14.13 -7.77 -0.51
C HIS A 186 15.08 -6.81 0.22
N HIS A 187 16.39 -7.07 0.17
CA HIS A 187 17.39 -6.16 0.71
C HIS A 187 17.48 -4.85 -0.09
N GLN A 188 17.47 -4.91 -1.42
CA GLN A 188 17.47 -3.74 -2.30
C GLN A 188 16.22 -2.88 -2.09
N GLN A 189 15.04 -3.48 -1.93
CA GLN A 189 13.79 -2.81 -1.61
C GLN A 189 13.84 -2.11 -0.24
N LEU A 190 14.41 -2.75 0.78
CA LEU A 190 14.62 -2.14 2.10
C LEU A 190 15.64 -0.99 2.08
N GLN A 191 16.57 -1.00 1.13
CA GLN A 191 17.59 0.03 0.93
C GLN A 191 17.13 1.19 0.04
N MET A 192 15.87 1.22 -0.39
CA MET A 192 15.28 2.36 -1.11
C MET A 192 14.42 3.27 -0.21
N PRO A 193 14.87 3.79 0.96
CA PRO A 193 14.01 4.59 1.83
C PRO A 193 13.80 6.07 1.40
N ASP A 194 14.15 6.52 0.19
CA ASP A 194 14.06 7.95 -0.18
C ASP A 194 13.30 8.25 -1.51
N LYS A 195 12.44 7.36 -2.01
CA LYS A 195 11.61 7.62 -3.21
C LYS A 195 10.13 7.22 -3.09
N MET A 196 9.60 7.10 -1.87
CA MET A 196 8.16 7.04 -1.58
C MET A 196 7.75 8.29 -0.80
#